data_AF-A0A437R993-F1
#
_entry.id   AF-A0A437R993-F1
#
_cell.length_a   1.000
_cell.length_b   1.000
_cell.length_c   1.000
_cell.angle_alpha   90.00
_cell.angle_beta   90.00
_cell.angle_gamma   90.00
#
_symmetry.space_group_name_H-M   'P 1'
#
loop_
_entity.id
_entity.type
_entity.pdbx_description
1 polymer ?
#
loop_
_entity_poly.entity_id
_entity_poly.type
_entity_poly.pdbx_seq_one_letter_code
_entity_poly.pdbx_strand_id
1 'polypeptide(L)'
;MLLKIINHRRKQPRRRADLRRLFRYLFSPQHSLSGKDVRLLGPPQLYKLALTAMPWGDDDEIAEAAAQLTLQMDRYCRAAKAGVQIPPVWYVHIVISFAPAAARMLKEPQDPHRHVPQWASSAQNAYRLARDALDFFGWTPNRPTVMVVHGDKRHIHVHVVAVIPVLNDDDWNVLKNSRKHLNEVAKLCAGAYGIPLAGRAAHAHHRKWGHLLDVRPGASQGS
;
A
#
# COMPACT_ATOMS: atom_id res chain seq x y z
N MET A 1 3.27 -15.25 0.36
CA MET A 1 3.40 -13.78 0.38
C MET A 1 4.26 -13.32 -0.80
N LEU A 2 3.99 -12.12 -1.31
CA LEU A 2 4.76 -11.41 -2.35
C LEU A 2 4.88 -9.93 -1.93
N LEU A 3 6.09 -9.37 -2.06
CA LEU A 3 6.35 -7.94 -1.86
C LEU A 3 6.69 -7.29 -3.19
N LYS A 4 6.06 -6.15 -3.49
CA LYS A 4 6.33 -5.36 -4.70
C LYS A 4 6.36 -3.87 -4.34
N ILE A 5 7.47 -3.21 -4.66
CA ILE A 5 7.55 -1.75 -4.63
C ILE A 5 7.14 -1.23 -6.02
N ILE A 6 6.09 -0.40 -6.07
CA ILE A 6 5.63 0.22 -7.31
C ILE A 6 6.52 1.43 -7.63
N ASN A 7 7.40 1.21 -8.59
CA ASN A 7 8.15 2.27 -9.25
C ASN A 7 7.34 2.81 -10.43
N HIS A 8 6.38 3.70 -10.16
CA HIS A 8 5.76 4.53 -11.21
C HIS A 8 6.91 5.18 -11.99
N ARG A 9 7.10 4.78 -13.26
CA ARG A 9 8.19 5.16 -14.18
C ARG A 9 9.36 5.88 -13.50
N ARG A 10 10.50 5.19 -13.35
CA ARG A 10 11.81 5.70 -12.83
C ARG A 10 12.28 7.07 -13.35
N LYS A 11 11.58 7.71 -14.30
CA LYS A 11 11.97 8.94 -15.01
C LYS A 11 11.03 10.14 -14.79
N GLN A 12 9.89 10.01 -14.12
CA GLN A 12 8.98 11.16 -13.92
C GLN A 12 8.85 11.55 -12.45
N PRO A 13 8.93 12.85 -12.11
CA PRO A 13 8.67 13.32 -10.75
C PRO A 13 7.28 12.90 -10.30
N ARG A 14 7.16 12.37 -9.08
CA ARG A 14 5.88 12.04 -8.48
C ARG A 14 5.18 13.33 -8.04
N ARG A 15 4.05 13.68 -8.66
CA ARG A 15 3.34 14.92 -8.35
C ARG A 15 2.29 14.70 -7.26
N ARG A 16 1.90 15.79 -6.60
CA ARG A 16 0.78 15.81 -5.66
C ARG A 16 -0.52 15.27 -6.28
N ALA A 17 -0.78 15.63 -7.54
CA ALA A 17 -1.93 15.13 -8.29
C ALA A 17 -1.91 13.61 -8.49
N ASP A 18 -0.73 13.01 -8.68
CA ASP A 18 -0.59 11.56 -8.82
C ASP A 18 -0.88 10.84 -7.50
N LEU A 19 -0.42 11.40 -6.38
CA LEU A 19 -0.72 10.87 -5.04
C LEU A 19 -2.23 10.93 -4.75
N ARG A 20 -2.88 12.06 -5.08
CA ARG A 20 -4.34 12.19 -4.95
C ARG A 20 -5.08 11.17 -5.80
N ARG A 21 -4.67 10.98 -7.06
CA ARG A 21 -5.25 9.98 -7.95
C ARG A 21 -5.05 8.57 -7.41
N LEU A 22 -3.89 8.27 -6.84
CA LEU A 22 -3.61 7.00 -6.19
C LEU A 22 -4.56 6.78 -5.01
N PHE A 23 -4.73 7.74 -4.10
CA PHE A 23 -5.66 7.58 -2.99
C PHE A 23 -7.11 7.40 -3.44
N ARG A 24 -7.59 8.21 -4.38
CA ARG A 24 -8.92 8.01 -4.98
C ARG A 24 -9.06 6.59 -5.50
N TYR A 25 -8.09 6.14 -6.30
CA TYR A 25 -8.08 4.76 -6.81
C TYR A 25 -8.08 3.73 -5.68
N LEU A 26 -7.35 3.91 -4.59
CA LEU A 26 -7.31 2.93 -3.49
C LEU A 26 -8.63 2.85 -2.71
N PHE A 27 -9.41 3.91 -2.70
CA PHE A 27 -10.67 4.03 -1.97
C PHE A 27 -11.88 3.69 -2.83
N SER A 28 -11.83 3.97 -4.13
CA SER A 28 -12.92 3.67 -5.06
C SER A 28 -13.21 2.16 -5.12
N PRO A 29 -14.49 1.76 -4.99
CA PRO A 29 -14.93 0.40 -5.30
C PRO A 29 -14.49 0.00 -6.72
N GLN A 30 -14.10 -1.25 -6.92
CA GLN A 30 -14.01 -1.78 -8.28
C GLN A 30 -15.35 -2.41 -8.62
N HIS A 31 -15.97 -2.00 -9.73
CA HIS A 31 -17.09 -2.71 -10.31
C HIS A 31 -16.66 -4.16 -10.57
N SER A 32 -17.01 -5.06 -9.66
CA SER A 32 -16.74 -6.47 -9.87
C SER A 32 -17.77 -6.98 -10.88
N LEU A 33 -17.36 -7.82 -11.82
CA LEU A 33 -18.28 -8.58 -12.68
C LEU A 33 -19.27 -9.46 -11.87
N SER A 34 -19.12 -9.54 -10.54
CA SER A 34 -19.87 -10.39 -9.62
C SER A 34 -20.78 -9.66 -8.62
N GLY A 35 -20.98 -8.35 -8.74
CA GLY A 35 -21.98 -7.59 -7.97
C GLY A 35 -21.77 -7.50 -6.45
N LYS A 36 -20.53 -7.69 -5.94
CA LYS A 36 -20.19 -7.35 -4.54
C LYS A 36 -19.15 -6.24 -4.53
N ASP A 37 -19.63 -5.00 -4.42
CA ASP A 37 -18.87 -3.76 -4.59
C ASP A 37 -18.12 -3.31 -3.34
N VAL A 38 -17.34 -4.21 -2.72
CA VAL A 38 -16.49 -3.81 -1.59
C VAL A 38 -15.05 -4.19 -1.86
N ARG A 39 -14.25 -3.17 -2.18
CA ARG A 39 -12.80 -3.29 -2.42
C ARG A 39 -12.01 -3.35 -1.12
N LEU A 40 -12.46 -2.63 -0.10
CA LEU A 40 -11.81 -2.49 1.20
C LEU A 40 -12.25 -3.63 2.14
N LEU A 41 -11.30 -4.40 2.67
CA LEU A 41 -11.63 -5.42 3.69
C LEU A 41 -11.80 -4.84 5.10
N GLY A 42 -11.53 -3.55 5.26
CA GLY A 42 -11.63 -2.83 6.52
C GLY A 42 -11.18 -1.38 6.36
N PRO A 43 -11.27 -0.56 7.43
CA PRO A 43 -10.82 0.82 7.37
C PRO A 43 -9.32 0.91 7.07
N PRO A 44 -8.85 1.98 6.41
CA PRO A 44 -7.43 2.22 6.22
C PRO A 44 -6.76 2.52 7.57
N GLN A 45 -5.50 2.08 7.72
CA GLN A 45 -4.68 2.50 8.85
C GLN A 45 -3.87 3.74 8.48
N LEU A 46 -3.93 4.74 9.35
CA LEU A 46 -3.25 6.02 9.17
C LEU A 46 -2.18 6.18 10.25
N TYR A 47 -0.98 6.59 9.85
CA TYR A 47 0.12 6.93 10.75
C TYR A 47 0.51 8.37 10.52
N LYS A 48 0.50 9.19 11.59
CA LYS A 48 0.75 10.65 11.55
C LYS A 48 -0.18 11.42 10.57
N LEU A 49 -1.32 10.83 10.22
CA LEU A 49 -2.31 11.36 9.30
C LEU A 49 -3.69 11.24 9.95
N ALA A 50 -4.60 12.14 9.61
CA ALA A 50 -5.98 12.11 10.04
C ALA A 50 -6.93 12.24 8.84
N LEU A 51 -8.16 11.76 9.00
CA LEU A 51 -9.23 11.94 8.03
C LEU A 51 -10.47 12.46 8.76
N THR A 52 -11.19 13.38 8.11
CA THR A 52 -12.55 13.75 8.51
C THR A 52 -13.59 13.23 7.51
N ALA A 53 -13.21 12.98 6.25
CA ALA A 53 -14.06 12.38 5.24
C ALA A 53 -13.94 10.85 5.20
N MET A 54 -15.01 10.17 4.79
CA MET A 54 -15.09 8.71 4.78
C MET A 54 -14.43 8.13 3.52
N PRO A 55 -13.34 7.35 3.64
CA PRO A 55 -12.64 6.78 2.47
C PRO A 55 -13.36 5.56 1.86
N TRP A 56 -14.59 5.28 2.29
CA TRP A 56 -15.51 4.29 1.72
C TRP A 56 -16.91 4.88 1.52
N GLY A 57 -17.00 6.21 1.53
CA GLY A 57 -18.22 6.96 1.28
C GLY A 57 -18.56 7.02 -0.21
N ASP A 58 -19.38 8.01 -0.57
CA ASP A 58 -19.63 8.34 -1.99
C ASP A 58 -18.37 8.90 -2.69
N ASP A 59 -18.49 9.17 -3.99
CA ASP A 59 -17.36 9.68 -4.79
C ASP A 59 -16.82 11.03 -4.30
N ASP A 60 -17.66 11.86 -3.70
CA ASP A 60 -17.28 13.16 -3.15
C ASP A 60 -16.52 13.00 -1.83
N GLU A 61 -17.01 12.15 -0.93
CA GLU A 61 -16.30 11.78 0.31
C GLU A 61 -14.95 11.12 0.02
N ILE A 62 -14.90 10.22 -0.97
CA ILE A 62 -13.65 9.57 -1.41
C ILE A 62 -12.68 10.62 -2.00
N ALA A 63 -13.17 11.55 -2.81
CA ALA A 63 -12.35 12.60 -3.39
C ALA A 63 -11.77 13.52 -2.31
N GLU A 64 -12.58 13.87 -1.30
CA GLU A 64 -12.18 14.70 -0.17
C GLU A 64 -11.16 13.96 0.73
N ALA A 65 -11.41 12.71 1.10
CA ALA A 65 -10.47 11.89 1.86
C ALA A 65 -9.10 11.79 1.14
N ALA A 66 -9.11 11.57 -0.18
CA ALA A 66 -7.90 11.55 -0.98
C ALA A 66 -7.18 12.91 -1.02
N ALA A 67 -7.91 14.02 -1.07
CA ALA A 67 -7.35 15.36 -1.03
C ALA A 67 -6.70 15.66 0.33
N GLN A 68 -7.35 15.32 1.44
CA GLN A 68 -6.85 15.52 2.81
C GLN A 68 -5.53 14.78 3.04
N LEU A 69 -5.47 13.49 2.71
CA LEU A 69 -4.26 12.69 2.91
C LEU A 69 -3.10 13.21 2.04
N THR A 70 -3.41 13.55 0.79
CA THR A 70 -2.42 14.12 -0.13
C THR A 70 -1.82 15.41 0.40
N LEU A 71 -2.68 16.32 0.91
CA LEU A 71 -2.26 17.61 1.43
C LEU A 71 -1.40 17.44 2.69
N GLN A 72 -1.80 16.56 3.60
CA GLN A 72 -1.03 16.28 4.82
C GLN A 72 0.35 15.70 4.49
N MET A 73 0.42 14.70 3.60
CA MET A 73 1.71 14.10 3.21
C MET A 73 2.63 15.11 2.50
N ASP A 74 2.09 15.97 1.63
CA ASP A 74 2.86 17.05 0.99
C ASP A 74 3.40 18.06 2.04
N ARG A 75 2.59 18.42 3.05
CA ARG A 75 3.04 19.27 4.17
C ARG A 75 4.17 18.63 4.97
N TYR A 76 4.06 17.36 5.33
CA TYR A 76 5.14 16.65 6.02
C TYR A 76 6.43 16.61 5.19
N CYS A 77 6.32 16.29 3.90
CA CYS A 77 7.48 16.28 3.01
C CYS A 77 8.14 17.66 2.92
N ARG A 78 7.35 18.73 2.79
CA ARG A 78 7.85 20.11 2.75
C ARG A 78 8.53 20.52 4.05
N ALA A 79 7.95 20.17 5.19
CA ALA A 79 8.54 20.43 6.50
C ALA A 79 9.88 19.68 6.66
N ALA A 80 9.95 18.41 6.24
CA ALA A 80 11.16 17.61 6.29
C ALA A 80 12.27 18.13 5.35
N LYS A 81 11.91 18.83 4.27
CA LYS A 81 12.84 19.45 3.32
C LYS A 81 12.82 20.98 3.39
N ALA A 82 12.56 21.56 4.56
CA ALA A 82 12.55 23.01 4.74
C ALA A 82 13.88 23.62 4.28
N GLY A 83 13.82 24.64 3.41
CA GLY A 83 15.01 25.29 2.83
C GLY A 83 15.72 24.49 1.73
N VAL A 84 15.19 23.33 1.32
CA VAL A 84 15.80 22.45 0.31
C VAL A 84 14.74 22.06 -0.75
N GLN A 85 15.19 21.72 -1.96
CA GLN A 85 14.31 21.20 -2.99
C GLN A 85 13.71 19.84 -2.58
N ILE A 86 12.39 19.69 -2.78
CA ILE A 86 11.70 18.40 -2.60
C ILE A 86 12.24 17.40 -3.62
N PRO A 87 12.60 16.16 -3.22
CA PRO A 87 13.09 15.17 -4.16
C PRO A 87 12.01 14.83 -5.20
N PRO A 88 12.40 14.54 -6.47
CA PRO A 88 11.45 14.15 -7.51
C PRO A 88 10.59 12.95 -7.12
N VAL A 89 11.10 12.08 -6.24
CA VAL A 89 10.38 10.96 -5.65
C VAL A 89 10.32 11.14 -4.15
N TRP A 90 9.17 11.57 -3.64
CA TRP A 90 8.98 11.93 -2.23
C TRP A 90 7.98 11.04 -1.48
N TYR A 91 7.36 10.08 -2.16
CA TYR A 91 6.57 9.02 -1.55
C TYR A 91 6.80 7.69 -2.26
N VAL A 92 6.53 6.59 -1.58
CA VAL A 92 6.58 5.22 -2.11
C VAL A 92 5.19 4.59 -2.07
N HIS A 93 4.94 3.66 -3.00
CA HIS A 93 3.78 2.77 -2.98
C HIS A 93 4.28 1.33 -2.96
N ILE A 94 3.97 0.61 -1.90
CA ILE A 94 4.37 -0.78 -1.68
C ILE A 94 3.10 -1.63 -1.67
N VAL A 95 3.14 -2.76 -2.35
CA VAL A 95 2.06 -3.73 -2.38
C VAL A 95 2.55 -5.02 -1.76
N ILE A 96 1.84 -5.46 -0.73
CA ILE A 96 2.10 -6.68 0.01
C ILE A 96 0.94 -7.61 -0.27
N SER A 97 1.21 -8.75 -0.91
CA SER A 97 0.17 -9.63 -1.43
C SER A 97 0.28 -11.02 -0.83
N PHE A 98 -0.86 -11.59 -0.46
CA PHE A 98 -0.91 -12.89 0.18
C PHE A 98 -1.41 -13.94 -0.80
N ALA A 99 -0.83 -15.13 -0.75
CA ALA A 99 -1.32 -16.23 -1.58
C ALA A 99 -2.78 -16.53 -1.22
N PRO A 100 -3.65 -16.97 -2.15
CA PRO A 100 -5.04 -17.30 -1.85
C PRO A 100 -5.19 -18.24 -0.64
N ALA A 101 -4.33 -19.26 -0.55
CA ALA A 101 -4.30 -20.21 0.57
C ALA A 101 -4.01 -19.55 1.94
N ALA A 102 -3.37 -18.37 1.96
CA ALA A 102 -3.10 -17.61 3.16
C ALA A 102 -4.34 -16.89 3.71
N ALA A 103 -5.42 -16.75 2.94
CA ALA A 103 -6.63 -16.03 3.39
C ALA A 103 -7.25 -16.66 4.66
N ARG A 104 -7.21 -18.00 4.78
CA ARG A 104 -7.63 -18.70 5.99
C ARG A 104 -6.69 -18.41 7.16
N MET A 105 -5.39 -18.41 6.91
CA MET A 105 -4.36 -18.14 7.92
C MET A 105 -4.37 -16.68 8.39
N LEU A 106 -4.85 -15.74 7.58
CA LEU A 106 -5.05 -14.36 8.02
C LEU A 106 -6.27 -14.18 8.92
N LYS A 107 -7.24 -15.11 8.90
CA LYS A 107 -8.32 -15.14 9.90
C LYS A 107 -7.82 -15.65 11.25
N GLU A 108 -6.94 -16.64 11.22
CA GLU A 108 -6.37 -17.30 12.41
C GLU A 108 -4.85 -17.39 12.27
N PRO A 109 -4.12 -16.28 12.45
CA PRO A 109 -2.67 -16.29 12.26
C PRO A 109 -2.00 -17.09 13.37
N GLN A 110 -1.08 -17.96 12.98
CA GLN A 110 -0.10 -18.51 13.89
C GLN A 110 0.93 -17.41 14.16
N ASP A 111 0.84 -16.79 15.33
CA ASP A 111 1.82 -15.82 15.80
C ASP A 111 2.46 -16.38 17.08
N PRO A 112 3.68 -16.95 16.99
CA PRO A 112 4.35 -17.51 18.16
C PRO A 112 4.93 -16.43 19.09
N HIS A 113 4.92 -15.16 18.68
CA HIS A 113 5.57 -14.06 19.40
C HIS A 113 4.58 -13.12 20.09
N ARG A 114 3.32 -13.07 19.65
CA ARG A 114 2.27 -12.20 20.22
C ARG A 114 0.93 -12.89 20.26
N HIS A 115 0.24 -12.82 21.40
CA HIS A 115 -1.15 -13.25 21.49
C HIS A 115 -2.01 -12.47 20.49
N VAL A 116 -2.58 -13.16 19.50
CA VAL A 116 -3.51 -12.57 18.55
C VAL A 116 -4.86 -12.44 19.25
N PRO A 117 -5.43 -11.23 19.37
CA PRO A 117 -6.76 -11.09 19.93
C PRO A 117 -7.75 -11.90 19.10
N GLN A 118 -8.61 -12.70 19.74
CA GLN A 118 -9.59 -13.56 19.05
C GLN A 118 -10.56 -12.77 18.14
N TRP A 119 -10.71 -11.46 18.38
CA TRP A 119 -11.55 -10.56 17.59
C TRP A 119 -10.83 -9.92 16.38
N ALA A 120 -9.56 -10.23 16.14
CA ALA A 120 -8.79 -9.58 15.08
C ALA A 120 -9.26 -9.98 13.68
N SER A 121 -9.67 -9.00 12.86
CA SER A 121 -10.13 -9.27 11.50
C SER A 121 -8.97 -9.63 10.55
N SER A 122 -9.27 -10.28 9.42
CA SER A 122 -8.26 -10.55 8.39
C SER A 122 -7.55 -9.29 7.89
N ALA A 123 -8.24 -8.15 7.87
CA ALA A 123 -7.63 -6.87 7.54
C ALA A 123 -6.63 -6.42 8.61
N GLN A 124 -6.98 -6.53 9.91
CA GLN A 124 -6.09 -6.20 11.01
C GLN A 124 -4.83 -7.08 11.03
N ASN A 125 -4.98 -8.39 10.78
CA ASN A 125 -3.84 -9.28 10.67
C ASN A 125 -2.98 -8.97 9.44
N ALA A 126 -3.60 -8.70 8.28
CA ALA A 126 -2.86 -8.26 7.10
C ALA A 126 -2.05 -6.97 7.34
N TYR A 127 -2.60 -6.01 8.11
CA TYR A 127 -1.86 -4.82 8.52
C TYR A 127 -0.68 -5.12 9.45
N ARG A 128 -0.83 -6.05 10.39
CA ARG A 128 0.29 -6.49 11.26
C ARG A 128 1.45 -7.03 10.43
N LEU A 129 1.16 -7.96 9.53
CA LEU A 129 2.18 -8.54 8.66
C LEU A 129 2.79 -7.51 7.72
N ALA A 130 1.99 -6.54 7.28
CA ALA A 130 2.48 -5.43 6.48
C ALA A 130 3.49 -4.58 7.27
N ARG A 131 3.22 -4.27 8.53
CA ARG A 131 4.16 -3.53 9.40
C ARG A 131 5.45 -4.29 9.61
N ASP A 132 5.39 -5.57 9.97
CA ASP A 132 6.59 -6.37 10.18
C ASP A 132 7.47 -6.44 8.92
N ALA A 133 6.84 -6.54 7.73
CA ALA A 133 7.55 -6.47 6.47
C ALA A 133 8.18 -5.09 6.21
N LEU A 134 7.53 -4.01 6.66
CA LEU A 134 8.04 -2.64 6.56
C LEU A 134 9.19 -2.38 7.53
N ASP A 135 9.22 -3.02 8.70
CA ASP A 135 10.30 -2.90 9.68
C ASP A 135 11.64 -3.36 9.09
N PHE A 136 11.64 -4.42 8.27
CA PHE A 136 12.84 -4.85 7.51
C PHE A 136 13.37 -3.79 6.54
N PHE A 137 12.53 -2.86 6.12
CA PHE A 137 12.93 -1.75 5.27
C PHE A 137 13.32 -0.51 6.07
N GLY A 138 13.30 -0.53 7.41
CA GLY A 138 13.54 0.66 8.24
C GLY A 138 12.36 1.63 8.24
N TRP A 139 11.13 1.12 8.08
CA TRP A 139 9.94 1.92 8.32
C TRP A 139 9.77 2.22 9.82
N THR A 140 9.17 3.37 10.13
CA THR A 140 8.82 3.73 11.51
C THR A 140 7.39 4.28 11.56
N PRO A 141 6.65 4.13 12.68
CA PRO A 141 5.33 4.74 12.85
C PRO A 141 5.33 6.27 12.82
N ASN A 142 6.49 6.91 12.91
CA ASN A 142 6.64 8.36 12.76
C ASN A 142 6.61 8.81 11.29
N ARG A 143 6.65 7.88 10.34
CA ARG A 143 6.55 8.17 8.92
C ARG A 143 5.10 8.29 8.49
N PRO A 144 4.66 9.43 7.91
CA PRO A 144 3.30 9.57 7.40
C PRO A 144 2.99 8.45 6.41
N THR A 145 2.03 7.61 6.76
CA THR A 145 1.75 6.35 6.06
C THR A 145 0.25 6.07 6.03
N VAL A 146 -0.24 5.64 4.88
CA VAL A 146 -1.59 5.13 4.68
C VAL A 146 -1.47 3.66 4.28
N MET A 147 -2.11 2.78 5.02
CA MET A 147 -2.22 1.37 4.67
C MET A 147 -3.68 1.06 4.34
N VAL A 148 -3.90 0.36 3.23
CA VAL A 148 -5.23 -0.01 2.75
C VAL A 148 -5.24 -1.50 2.42
N VAL A 149 -6.07 -2.28 3.11
CA VAL A 149 -6.26 -3.70 2.79
C VAL A 149 -7.38 -3.86 1.77
N HIS A 150 -7.04 -4.42 0.62
CA HIS A 150 -7.99 -4.88 -0.38
C HIS A 150 -8.13 -6.40 -0.33
N GLY A 151 -9.32 -6.88 -0.64
CA GLY A 151 -9.55 -8.31 -0.78
C GLY A 151 -10.79 -8.62 -1.59
N ASP A 152 -10.60 -9.45 -2.60
CA ASP A 152 -11.68 -10.22 -3.18
C ASP A 152 -11.72 -11.61 -2.49
N LYS A 153 -12.74 -12.44 -2.80
CA LYS A 153 -12.86 -13.81 -2.26
C LYS A 153 -11.65 -14.71 -2.55
N ARG A 154 -10.66 -14.27 -3.35
CA ARG A 154 -9.53 -15.07 -3.83
C ARG A 154 -8.16 -14.51 -3.38
N HIS A 155 -8.02 -13.22 -3.05
CA HIS A 155 -6.72 -12.60 -2.84
C HIS A 155 -6.75 -11.35 -1.96
N ILE A 156 -6.12 -11.44 -0.77
CA ILE A 156 -5.91 -10.32 0.14
C ILE A 156 -4.57 -9.65 -0.20
N HIS A 157 -4.55 -8.32 -0.20
CA HIS A 157 -3.32 -7.53 -0.33
C HIS A 157 -3.41 -6.20 0.40
N VAL A 158 -2.28 -5.68 0.83
CA VAL A 158 -2.13 -4.38 1.48
C VAL A 158 -1.40 -3.44 0.54
N HIS A 159 -2.01 -2.28 0.28
CA HIS A 159 -1.34 -1.14 -0.30
C HIS A 159 -0.80 -0.27 0.83
N VAL A 160 0.49 0.03 0.79
CA VAL A 160 1.16 0.96 1.71
C VAL A 160 1.63 2.14 0.91
N VAL A 161 1.17 3.33 1.26
CA VAL A 161 1.64 4.59 0.69
C VAL A 161 2.30 5.39 1.80
N ALA A 162 3.58 5.69 1.66
CA ALA A 162 4.37 6.32 2.72
C ALA A 162 5.25 7.44 2.17
N VAL A 163 5.39 8.52 2.94
CA VAL A 163 6.34 9.61 2.62
C VAL A 163 7.77 9.08 2.79
N ILE A 164 8.66 9.42 1.86
CA ILE A 164 10.08 9.06 1.95
C ILE A 164 10.80 9.98 2.94
N PRO A 165 10.88 11.30 2.72
CA PRO A 165 11.57 12.20 3.63
C PRO A 165 10.69 12.57 4.83
N VAL A 166 11.21 12.34 6.03
CA VAL A 166 10.60 12.78 7.30
C VAL A 166 11.64 13.52 8.13
N LEU A 167 11.18 14.26 9.14
CA LEU A 167 12.09 14.93 10.08
C LEU A 167 13.03 13.89 10.69
N ASN A 168 14.34 14.14 10.59
CA ASN A 168 15.44 13.26 11.04
C ASN A 168 15.67 11.95 10.25
N ASP A 169 14.95 11.71 9.15
CA ASP A 169 15.21 10.60 8.22
C ASP A 169 14.74 10.99 6.81
N ASP A 170 15.62 11.63 6.05
CA ASP A 170 15.30 12.25 4.76
C ASP A 170 15.67 11.41 3.53
N ASP A 171 16.35 10.26 3.71
CA ASP A 171 16.75 9.32 2.65
C ASP A 171 16.37 7.87 2.99
N TRP A 172 15.06 7.61 3.07
CA TRP A 172 14.57 6.25 3.20
C TRP A 172 14.90 5.42 1.96
N ASN A 173 15.91 4.56 2.08
CA ASN A 173 16.50 3.75 1.01
C ASN A 173 15.59 2.65 0.43
N VAL A 174 14.28 2.67 0.72
CA VAL A 174 13.32 1.65 0.31
C VAL A 174 13.30 1.38 -1.19
N LEU A 175 13.55 2.39 -2.01
CA LEU A 175 13.55 2.28 -3.47
C LEU A 175 14.78 1.56 -4.04
N LYS A 176 15.86 1.42 -3.25
CA LYS A 176 17.11 0.74 -3.65
C LYS A 176 17.00 -0.79 -3.49
N ASN A 177 15.94 -1.28 -2.88
CA ASN A 177 15.74 -2.72 -2.64
C ASN A 177 15.62 -3.52 -3.95
N SER A 178 16.48 -4.53 -4.09
CA SER A 178 16.44 -5.45 -5.22
C SER A 178 15.25 -6.41 -5.12
N ARG A 179 14.82 -6.98 -6.26
CA ARG A 179 13.81 -8.04 -6.27
C ARG A 179 14.21 -9.24 -5.41
N LYS A 180 15.51 -9.56 -5.35
CA LYS A 180 16.05 -10.64 -4.50
C LYS A 180 15.79 -10.32 -3.03
N HIS A 181 16.13 -9.11 -2.59
CA HIS A 181 15.91 -8.67 -1.21
C HIS A 181 14.41 -8.63 -0.85
N LEU A 182 13.56 -8.12 -1.75
CA LEU A 182 12.10 -8.15 -1.54
C LEU A 182 11.56 -9.57 -1.38
N ASN A 183 12.09 -10.55 -2.12
CA ASN A 183 11.70 -11.94 -1.97
C ASN A 183 12.22 -12.55 -0.66
N GLU A 184 13.40 -12.16 -0.19
CA GLU A 184 13.96 -12.62 1.09
C GLU A 184 13.13 -12.12 2.26
N VAL A 185 12.79 -10.83 2.30
CA VAL A 185 11.89 -10.27 3.32
C VAL A 185 10.52 -10.96 3.27
N ALA A 186 9.97 -11.17 2.07
CA ALA A 186 8.70 -11.88 1.92
C ALA A 186 8.76 -13.32 2.45
N LYS A 187 9.92 -14.00 2.34
CA LYS A 187 10.13 -15.33 2.90
C LYS A 187 10.24 -15.32 4.42
N LEU A 188 11.00 -14.38 4.99
CA LEU A 188 11.15 -14.25 6.44
C LEU A 188 9.81 -13.96 7.10
N CYS A 189 9.06 -12.96 6.60
CA CYS A 189 7.73 -12.66 7.12
C CYS A 189 6.76 -13.82 6.91
N ALA A 190 6.73 -14.44 5.73
CA ALA A 190 5.85 -15.58 5.50
C ALA A 190 6.15 -16.76 6.45
N GLY A 191 7.43 -17.07 6.66
CA GLY A 191 7.87 -18.12 7.58
C GLY A 191 7.48 -17.84 9.04
N ALA A 192 7.69 -16.61 9.51
CA ALA A 192 7.36 -16.21 10.88
C ALA A 192 5.86 -16.37 11.21
N TYR A 193 4.99 -16.21 10.21
CA TYR A 193 3.54 -16.29 10.34
C TYR A 193 2.93 -17.61 9.81
N GLY A 194 3.78 -18.58 9.45
CA GLY A 194 3.36 -19.86 8.86
C GLY A 194 2.70 -19.76 7.48
N ILE A 195 2.74 -18.59 6.84
CA ILE A 195 1.99 -18.30 5.62
C ILE A 195 2.67 -18.90 4.37
N PRO A 196 1.90 -19.49 3.43
CA PRO A 196 2.47 -19.98 2.19
C PRO A 196 3.05 -18.85 1.34
N LEU A 197 4.20 -19.12 0.72
CA LEU A 197 4.79 -18.25 -0.30
C LEU A 197 3.86 -18.13 -1.51
N ALA A 198 3.94 -17.00 -2.22
CA ALA A 198 3.16 -16.81 -3.44
C ALA A 198 3.63 -17.81 -4.52
N GLY A 199 2.75 -18.72 -4.95
CA GLY A 199 3.03 -19.64 -6.05
C GLY A 199 3.07 -18.95 -7.42
N ARG A 200 3.43 -19.70 -8.48
CA ARG A 200 3.52 -19.17 -9.86
C ARG A 200 2.23 -18.46 -10.34
N ALA A 201 1.07 -18.91 -9.89
CA ALA A 201 -0.23 -18.32 -10.23
C ALA A 201 -0.43 -16.90 -9.67
N ALA A 202 0.01 -16.64 -8.42
CA ALA A 202 -0.04 -15.30 -7.84
C ALA A 202 0.92 -14.34 -8.58
N HIS A 203 2.12 -14.81 -8.96
CA HIS A 203 3.02 -14.04 -9.82
C HIS A 203 2.42 -13.72 -11.20
N ALA A 204 1.66 -14.65 -11.80
CA ALA A 204 0.96 -14.42 -13.06
C ALA A 204 -0.19 -13.40 -12.93
N HIS A 205 -0.96 -13.45 -11.84
CA HIS A 205 -1.99 -12.46 -11.54
C HIS A 205 -1.37 -11.06 -11.40
N HIS A 206 -0.29 -10.90 -10.62
CA HIS A 206 0.39 -9.62 -10.44
C HIS A 206 1.03 -9.02 -11.69
N ARG A 207 1.38 -9.83 -12.70
CA ARG A 207 1.81 -9.31 -14.01
C ARG A 207 0.68 -8.53 -14.69
N LYS A 208 -0.58 -8.99 -14.59
CA LYS A 208 -1.75 -8.29 -15.15
C LYS A 208 -2.00 -6.93 -14.47
N TRP A 209 -1.77 -6.82 -13.16
CA TRP A 209 -1.90 -5.55 -12.42
C TRP A 209 -0.81 -4.52 -12.75
N GLY A 210 0.37 -4.96 -13.19
CA GLY A 210 1.42 -4.07 -13.67
C GLY A 210 0.94 -3.19 -14.83
N HIS A 211 0.15 -3.77 -15.74
CA HIS A 211 -0.41 -3.08 -16.90
C HIS A 211 -1.55 -2.09 -16.55
N LEU A 212 -2.31 -2.33 -15.47
CA LEU A 212 -3.39 -1.42 -15.03
C LEU A 212 -2.88 -0.18 -14.30
N LEU A 213 -1.68 -0.23 -13.72
CA LEU A 213 -0.98 0.96 -13.18
C LEU A 213 -0.05 1.61 -14.21
N ASP A 214 0.21 0.93 -15.34
CA ASP A 214 0.76 1.47 -16.58
C ASP A 214 -0.38 2.02 -17.47
N VAL A 215 -1.19 2.95 -16.94
CA VAL A 215 -2.08 3.73 -17.81
C VAL A 215 -1.20 4.55 -18.74
N ARG A 216 -1.09 4.11 -20.00
CA ARG A 216 -0.59 4.93 -21.10
C ARG A 216 -1.45 6.19 -21.14
N PRO A 217 -0.88 7.40 -21.30
CA PRO A 217 -1.68 8.50 -21.81
C PRO A 217 -2.11 8.10 -23.23
N GLY A 218 -3.34 7.60 -23.38
CA GLY A 218 -4.02 7.66 -24.68
C GLY A 218 -4.24 9.15 -24.94
N ALA A 219 -3.44 9.72 -25.83
CA ALA A 219 -3.85 9.91 -27.21
C ALA A 219 -5.02 10.88 -27.27
N SER A 220 -4.69 12.13 -27.58
CA SER A 220 -5.55 13.06 -28.30
C SER A 220 -6.58 12.32 -29.14
N GLN A 221 -7.86 12.45 -28.80
CA GLN A 221 -8.88 12.45 -29.83
C GLN A 221 -8.99 13.90 -30.27
N GLY A 222 -8.26 14.20 -31.34
CA GLY A 222 -8.67 15.26 -32.22
C GLY A 222 -9.88 14.77 -33.01
N SER A 223 -10.94 15.55 -32.93
CA SER A 223 -11.83 15.92 -34.03
C SER A 223 -12.55 17.17 -33.57
#